data_AF-A0A0R3TJA1-F1
#
_entry.id   AF-A0A0R3TJA1-F1
#
_cell.length_a   1.000
_cell.length_b   1.000
_cell.length_c   1.000
_cell.angle_alpha   90.00
_cell.angle_beta   90.00
_cell.angle_gamma   90.00
#
_symmetry.space_group_name_H-M   'P 1'
#
loop_
_entity.id
_entity.type
_entity.pdbx_description
1 polymer ?
#
loop_
_entity_poly.entity_id
_entity_poly.type
_entity_poly.pdbx_seq_one_letter_code
_entity_poly.pdbx_strand_id
1 'polypeptide(L)'
;MIGQEGEDQLEASSAVQWKPLLYAVSFLHTIVQERRKFGPIGWNIPYEFNQADFTSTVQFIQNHLDDMDAHKCLSSPDKLTWQGISWATLRYMISEVQYGGRVTDDYDKRLLNTYVQVWFTDRLFSDDFRFYNGYAIPKARTIEEYQARISELPVVDSPECFGLHSNADIT
;
A
#
# COMPACT_ATOMS: atom_id res chain seq x y z
N MET A 1 -5.86 -6.77 -14.11
CA MET A 1 -6.45 -5.52 -13.59
C MET A 1 -6.42 -4.43 -14.68
N ILE A 2 -6.97 -4.70 -15.87
CA ILE A 2 -6.83 -3.77 -17.02
C ILE A 2 -8.19 -3.68 -17.71
N GLY A 3 -9.03 -2.77 -17.23
CA GLY A 3 -10.40 -2.57 -17.65
C GLY A 3 -11.10 -1.60 -16.71
N GLN A 4 -12.37 -1.29 -17.02
CA GLN A 4 -13.27 -0.35 -16.32
C GLN A 4 -13.21 -0.45 -14.78
N GLU A 5 -12.99 -1.66 -14.24
CA GLU A 5 -12.80 -1.91 -12.80
C GLU A 5 -11.65 -1.11 -12.16
N GLY A 6 -10.56 -0.87 -12.88
CA GLY A 6 -9.47 -0.03 -12.38
C GLY A 6 -9.88 1.44 -12.30
N GLU A 7 -10.65 1.92 -13.29
CA GLU A 7 -11.11 3.33 -13.34
C GLU A 7 -12.08 3.60 -12.20
N ASP A 8 -13.00 2.66 -11.99
CA ASP A 8 -13.94 2.67 -10.89
C ASP A 8 -13.22 2.72 -9.53
N GLN A 9 -12.12 1.97 -9.36
CA GLN A 9 -11.30 2.03 -8.14
C GLN A 9 -10.57 3.37 -7.98
N LEU A 10 -10.02 3.94 -9.05
CA LEU A 10 -9.28 5.20 -8.97
C LEU A 10 -10.19 6.38 -8.59
N GLU A 11 -11.45 6.33 -9.02
CA GLU A 11 -12.48 7.36 -8.76
C GLU A 11 -13.41 7.00 -7.59
N ALA A 12 -13.12 5.94 -6.83
CA ALA A 12 -13.99 5.43 -5.76
C ALA A 12 -14.17 6.39 -4.58
N SER A 13 -13.23 7.30 -4.33
CA SER A 13 -13.37 8.34 -3.30
C SER A 13 -12.79 9.67 -3.78
N SER A 14 -13.46 10.75 -3.36
CA SER A 14 -13.04 12.14 -3.64
C SER A 14 -11.98 12.67 -2.66
N ALA A 15 -11.67 11.89 -1.62
CA ALA A 15 -10.67 12.26 -0.63
C ALA A 15 -9.28 12.42 -1.29
N VAL A 16 -8.58 13.53 -0.98
CA VAL A 16 -7.25 13.81 -1.55
C VAL A 16 -6.22 12.73 -1.18
N GLN A 17 -6.45 12.01 -0.08
CA GLN A 17 -5.62 10.93 0.42
C GLN A 17 -5.85 9.61 -0.34
N TRP A 18 -6.95 9.47 -1.08
CA TRP A 18 -7.38 8.21 -1.70
C TRP A 18 -6.34 7.66 -2.68
N LYS A 19 -5.99 8.44 -3.72
CA LYS A 19 -5.09 7.97 -4.78
C LYS A 19 -3.69 7.58 -4.27
N PRO A 20 -3.03 8.37 -3.38
CA PRO A 20 -1.76 7.95 -2.78
C PRO A 20 -1.87 6.68 -1.92
N LEU A 21 -2.96 6.53 -1.15
CA LEU A 21 -3.17 5.33 -0.34
C LEU A 21 -3.46 4.09 -1.19
N LEU A 22 -4.27 4.22 -2.24
CA LEU A 22 -4.54 3.16 -3.20
C LEU A 22 -3.23 2.68 -3.82
N TYR A 23 -2.40 3.61 -4.31
CA TYR A 23 -1.08 3.28 -4.85
C TYR A 23 -0.19 2.58 -3.81
N ALA A 24 -0.18 3.05 -2.56
CA ALA A 24 0.61 2.44 -1.49
C ALA A 24 0.18 1.00 -1.17
N VAL A 25 -1.13 0.72 -1.18
CA VAL A 25 -1.66 -0.64 -1.00
C VAL A 25 -1.33 -1.52 -2.19
N SER A 26 -1.45 -0.99 -3.42
CA SER A 26 -1.03 -1.72 -4.63
C SER A 26 0.45 -2.05 -4.58
N PHE A 27 1.30 -1.10 -4.17
CA PHE A 27 2.73 -1.31 -4.00
C PHE A 27 3.02 -2.37 -2.94
N LEU A 28 2.39 -2.29 -1.76
CA LEU A 28 2.51 -3.32 -0.72
C LEU A 28 2.12 -4.70 -1.25
N HIS A 29 1.00 -4.78 -1.97
CA HIS A 29 0.51 -6.02 -2.55
C HIS A 29 1.53 -6.64 -3.53
N THR A 30 2.11 -5.82 -4.39
CA THR A 30 3.19 -6.23 -5.29
C THR A 30 4.41 -6.73 -4.50
N ILE A 31 4.86 -5.99 -3.48
CA ILE A 31 6.04 -6.38 -2.69
C ILE A 31 5.83 -7.72 -1.99
N VAL A 32 4.68 -7.93 -1.33
CA VAL A 32 4.45 -9.19 -0.62
C VAL A 32 4.35 -10.38 -1.57
N GLN A 33 3.84 -10.19 -2.79
CA GLN A 33 3.81 -11.22 -3.82
C GLN A 33 5.20 -11.51 -4.41
N GLU A 34 5.90 -10.49 -4.88
CA GLU A 34 7.21 -10.61 -5.53
C GLU A 34 8.25 -11.18 -4.56
N ARG A 35 8.20 -10.77 -3.29
CA ARG A 35 9.11 -11.27 -2.26
C ARG A 35 9.02 -12.79 -2.07
N ARG A 36 7.89 -13.43 -2.37
CA ARG A 36 7.76 -14.91 -2.32
C ARG A 36 8.66 -15.63 -3.31
N LYS A 37 9.07 -14.98 -4.40
CA LYS A 37 9.96 -15.57 -5.41
C LYS A 37 11.34 -15.89 -4.86
N PHE A 38 11.75 -15.25 -3.76
CA PHE A 38 13.02 -15.50 -3.07
C PHE A 38 12.95 -16.65 -2.05
N GLY A 39 11.87 -17.44 -2.05
CA GLY A 39 11.72 -18.59 -1.17
C GLY A 39 11.86 -18.22 0.31
N PRO A 40 12.60 -19.02 1.11
CA PRO A 40 12.80 -18.78 2.54
C PRO A 40 13.49 -17.45 2.90
N ILE A 41 14.20 -16.83 1.96
CA ILE A 41 14.83 -15.51 2.16
C ILE A 41 13.77 -14.39 2.11
N GLY A 42 12.73 -14.61 1.30
CA GLY A 42 11.59 -13.71 1.19
C GLY A 42 10.63 -13.84 2.36
N TRP A 43 10.12 -15.06 2.55
CA TRP A 43 9.16 -15.43 3.59
C TRP A 43 9.51 -16.81 4.14
N ASN A 44 9.44 -17.01 5.45
CA ASN A 44 9.68 -18.33 6.05
C ASN A 44 8.66 -19.36 5.59
N ILE A 45 7.40 -18.94 5.41
CA ILE A 45 6.31 -19.78 4.91
C ILE A 45 5.76 -19.19 3.59
N PRO A 46 5.49 -20.03 2.55
CA PRO A 46 5.04 -19.54 1.25
C PRO A 46 3.55 -19.15 1.25
N TYR A 47 3.20 -18.06 1.94
CA TYR A 47 1.81 -17.56 2.02
C TYR A 47 1.23 -17.22 0.67
N GLU A 48 -0.04 -17.53 0.46
CA GLU A 48 -0.77 -17.14 -0.75
C GLU A 48 -1.52 -15.83 -0.51
N PHE A 49 -0.87 -14.71 -0.83
CA PHE A 49 -1.53 -13.40 -0.93
C PHE A 49 -2.26 -13.30 -2.27
N ASN A 50 -3.54 -12.95 -2.23
CA ASN A 50 -4.41 -12.98 -3.40
C ASN A 50 -5.23 -11.68 -3.57
N GLN A 51 -5.98 -11.62 -4.66
CA GLN A 51 -6.78 -10.44 -4.99
C GLN A 51 -7.82 -10.08 -3.90
N ALA A 52 -8.31 -11.06 -3.13
CA ALA A 52 -9.28 -10.79 -2.07
C ALA A 52 -8.65 -9.98 -0.92
N ASP A 53 -7.38 -10.23 -0.60
CA ASP A 53 -6.65 -9.47 0.43
C ASP A 53 -6.46 -8.01 -0.02
N PHE A 54 -6.15 -7.80 -1.31
CA PHE A 54 -6.05 -6.48 -1.91
C PHE A 54 -7.39 -5.75 -1.90
N THR A 55 -8.44 -6.34 -2.49
CA THR A 55 -9.76 -5.70 -2.61
C THR A 55 -10.36 -5.39 -1.24
N SER A 56 -10.22 -6.30 -0.27
CA SER A 56 -10.72 -6.07 1.10
C SER A 56 -9.97 -4.92 1.81
N THR A 57 -8.66 -4.80 1.56
CA THR A 57 -7.86 -3.68 2.08
C THR A 57 -8.25 -2.35 1.44
N VAL A 58 -8.44 -2.31 0.12
CA VAL A 58 -8.88 -1.13 -0.62
C VAL A 58 -10.25 -0.67 -0.14
N GLN A 59 -11.21 -1.59 -0.02
CA GLN A 59 -12.55 -1.30 0.48
C GLN A 59 -12.52 -0.78 1.92
N PHE A 60 -11.70 -1.36 2.79
CA PHE A 60 -11.53 -0.87 4.15
C PHE A 60 -11.02 0.59 4.18
N ILE A 61 -10.01 0.91 3.36
CA ILE A 61 -9.46 2.28 3.31
C ILE A 61 -10.48 3.26 2.76
N GLN A 62 -11.25 2.87 1.74
CA GLN A 62 -12.32 3.70 1.18
C GLN A 62 -13.33 4.06 2.27
N ASN A 63 -13.88 3.04 2.94
CA ASN A 63 -14.84 3.24 4.03
C ASN A 63 -14.24 4.09 5.17
N HIS A 64 -12.97 3.85 5.52
CA HIS A 64 -12.30 4.60 6.57
C HIS A 64 -12.16 6.10 6.24
N LEU A 65 -11.86 6.43 4.98
CA LEU A 65 -11.77 7.82 4.53
C LEU A 65 -13.15 8.47 4.43
N ASP A 66 -14.14 7.77 3.89
CA ASP A 66 -15.50 8.29 3.71
C ASP A 66 -16.19 8.55 5.07
N ASP A 67 -16.02 7.67 6.06
CA ASP A 67 -16.49 7.87 7.43
C ASP A 67 -15.84 9.13 8.05
N MET A 68 -14.54 9.32 7.83
CA MET A 68 -13.83 10.50 8.32
C MET A 68 -14.33 11.80 7.70
N ASP A 69 -14.60 11.82 6.39
CA ASP A 69 -15.13 12.99 5.70
C ASP A 69 -16.57 13.30 6.14
N ALA A 70 -17.39 12.28 6.40
CA ALA A 70 -18.72 12.46 6.99
C ALA A 70 -18.66 13.09 8.41
N HIS A 71 -17.69 12.67 9.24
CA HIS A 71 -17.50 13.21 10.59
C HIS A 71 -16.95 14.65 10.62
N LYS A 72 -16.21 15.09 9.60
CA LYS A 72 -15.82 16.50 9.42
C LYS A 72 -17.04 17.41 9.22
N CYS A 73 -18.06 16.95 8.50
CA CYS A 73 -19.29 17.73 8.27
C CYS A 73 -20.16 17.91 9.53
N LEU A 74 -19.94 17.11 10.58
CA LEU A 74 -20.73 17.12 11.82
C LEU A 74 -20.08 17.92 12.97
N SER A 75 -18.81 18.30 12.84
CA SER A 75 -18.05 19.01 13.87
C SER A 75 -17.65 20.40 13.38
N SER A 76 -18.17 21.43 14.05
CA SER A 76 -17.97 22.89 13.85
C SER A 76 -16.97 23.32 12.75
N PRO A 77 -17.41 24.14 11.76
CA PRO A 77 -16.57 24.61 10.64
C PRO A 77 -15.34 25.42 11.05
N ASP A 78 -15.29 25.90 12.30
CA ASP A 78 -14.22 26.76 12.82
C ASP A 78 -13.01 26.00 13.39
N LYS A 79 -13.07 24.66 13.45
CA LYS A 79 -11.96 23.82 13.91
C LYS A 79 -11.50 22.92 12.77
N LEU A 80 -10.76 23.51 11.84
CA LEU A 80 -9.97 22.82 10.82
C LEU A 80 -8.81 22.04 11.47
N THR A 81 -9.11 21.16 12.43
CA THR A 81 -8.20 20.09 12.79
C THR A 81 -8.32 19.06 11.70
N TRP A 82 -7.28 18.96 10.86
CA TRP A 82 -6.97 17.79 10.06
C TRP A 82 -6.98 16.58 11.01
N GLN A 83 -8.15 16.02 11.29
CA GLN A 83 -8.26 14.74 11.96
C GLN A 83 -7.73 13.76 10.93
N GLY A 84 -6.41 13.55 11.03
CA GLY A 84 -5.64 12.77 10.10
C GLY A 84 -6.07 11.32 10.14
N ILE A 85 -5.64 10.58 9.13
CA ILE A 85 -5.82 9.12 9.07
C ILE A 85 -5.37 8.53 10.40
N SER A 86 -6.21 7.67 11.00
CA SER A 86 -5.79 6.93 12.18
C SER A 86 -4.78 5.86 11.75
N TRP A 87 -3.51 6.24 11.65
CA TRP A 87 -2.46 5.34 11.19
C TRP A 87 -2.36 4.09 12.06
N ALA A 88 -2.64 4.17 13.36
CA ALA A 88 -2.66 2.99 14.21
C ALA A 88 -3.74 1.98 13.76
N THR A 89 -4.96 2.46 13.48
CA THR A 89 -6.06 1.64 12.98
C THR A 89 -5.76 1.10 11.59
N LEU A 90 -5.30 1.95 10.68
CA LEU A 90 -5.00 1.55 9.30
C LEU A 90 -3.89 0.49 9.28
N ARG A 91 -2.80 0.72 10.01
CA ARG A 91 -1.68 -0.23 10.08
C ARG A 91 -2.11 -1.57 10.67
N TYR A 92 -2.84 -1.55 11.80
CA TYR A 92 -3.38 -2.78 12.40
C TYR A 92 -4.28 -3.55 11.42
N MET A 93 -5.18 -2.86 10.73
CA MET A 93 -6.08 -3.51 9.79
C MET A 93 -5.31 -4.15 8.63
N ILE A 94 -4.33 -3.46 8.03
CA ILE A 94 -3.53 -4.04 6.96
C ILE A 94 -2.69 -5.22 7.45
N SER A 95 -1.97 -5.02 8.56
CA SER A 95 -0.87 -5.90 8.95
C SER A 95 -1.28 -7.06 9.86
N GLU A 96 -2.38 -6.94 10.61
CA GLU A 96 -2.88 -7.99 11.51
C GLU A 96 -4.16 -8.65 10.98
N VAL A 97 -5.02 -7.91 10.27
CA VAL A 97 -6.33 -8.43 9.83
C VAL A 97 -6.31 -8.88 8.38
N GLN A 98 -5.97 -8.00 7.44
CA GLN A 98 -6.08 -8.28 5.99
C GLN A 98 -4.99 -9.24 5.53
N TYR A 99 -3.73 -8.78 5.54
CA TYR A 99 -2.58 -9.63 5.17
C TYR A 99 -2.14 -10.49 6.36
N GLY A 100 -2.17 -9.93 7.57
CA GLY A 100 -1.74 -10.61 8.79
C GLY A 100 -2.51 -11.86 9.15
N GLY A 101 -3.80 -11.94 8.79
CA GLY A 101 -4.63 -13.11 9.06
C GLY A 101 -4.12 -14.39 8.40
N ARG A 102 -3.25 -14.27 7.38
CA ARG A 102 -2.58 -15.40 6.72
C ARG A 102 -1.20 -15.71 7.30
N VAL A 103 -0.53 -14.71 7.86
CA VAL A 103 0.84 -14.82 8.30
C VAL A 103 0.88 -15.48 9.68
N THR A 104 1.50 -16.65 9.76
CA THR A 104 1.53 -17.49 10.96
C THR A 104 2.86 -17.41 11.71
N ASP A 105 3.97 -17.17 11.02
CA ASP A 105 5.31 -17.06 11.60
C ASP A 105 5.57 -15.66 12.18
N ASP A 106 6.19 -15.60 13.36
CA ASP A 106 6.36 -14.33 14.08
C ASP A 106 7.39 -13.40 13.42
N TYR A 107 8.40 -13.95 12.72
CA TYR A 107 9.35 -13.13 11.97
C TYR A 107 8.74 -12.59 10.68
N ASP A 108 7.93 -13.40 10.00
CA ASP A 108 7.15 -12.97 8.84
C ASP A 108 6.12 -11.88 9.22
N LYS A 109 5.45 -12.01 10.37
CA LYS A 109 4.57 -10.95 10.90
C LYS A 109 5.35 -9.67 11.18
N ARG A 110 6.52 -9.78 11.82
CA ARG A 110 7.38 -8.63 12.09
C ARG A 110 7.80 -7.93 10.80
N LEU A 111 8.13 -8.68 9.76
CA LEU A 111 8.46 -8.15 8.44
C LEU A 111 7.28 -7.39 7.84
N LEU A 112 6.09 -8.00 7.79
CA LEU A 112 4.87 -7.35 7.29
C LEU A 112 4.55 -6.06 8.05
N ASN A 113 4.60 -6.12 9.39
CA ASN A 113 4.41 -4.97 10.27
C ASN A 113 5.42 -3.86 9.99
N THR A 114 6.66 -4.22 9.65
CA THR A 114 7.70 -3.24 9.32
C THR A 114 7.38 -2.49 8.03
N TYR A 115 6.98 -3.17 6.95
CA TYR A 115 6.55 -2.50 5.71
C TYR A 115 5.43 -1.52 5.98
N VAL A 116 4.41 -1.99 6.69
CA VAL A 116 3.21 -1.20 6.97
C VAL A 116 3.54 -0.02 7.88
N GLN A 117 4.43 -0.18 8.85
CA GLN A 117 4.87 0.89 9.74
C GLN A 117 5.70 1.96 9.04
N VAL A 118 6.56 1.58 8.08
CA VAL A 118 7.44 2.52 7.37
C VAL A 118 6.67 3.30 6.31
N TRP A 119 5.77 2.65 5.57
CA TRP A 119 5.09 3.27 4.43
C TRP A 119 3.82 4.02 4.82
N PHE A 120 3.00 3.49 5.73
CA PHE A 120 1.71 4.09 6.07
C PHE A 120 1.86 5.06 7.25
N THR A 121 2.39 6.23 6.92
CA THR A 121 2.59 7.37 7.82
C THR A 121 2.24 8.68 7.10
N ASP A 122 2.18 9.80 7.81
CA ASP A 122 1.95 11.11 7.19
C ASP A 122 2.96 11.46 6.09
N ARG A 123 4.16 10.87 6.15
CA ARG A 123 5.17 11.03 5.11
C ARG A 123 4.71 10.51 3.75
N LEU A 124 3.73 9.59 3.69
CA LEU A 124 3.18 9.07 2.44
C LEU A 124 2.71 10.20 1.50
N PHE A 125 2.24 11.32 2.05
CA PHE A 125 1.76 12.46 1.28
C PHE A 125 2.82 13.52 0.99
N SER A 126 4.07 13.28 1.41
CA SER A 126 5.18 14.18 1.17
C SER A 126 5.73 14.01 -0.25
N ASP A 127 6.14 15.11 -0.87
CA ASP A 127 6.70 15.13 -2.23
C ASP A 127 8.04 14.37 -2.34
N ASP A 128 8.75 14.17 -1.23
CA ASP A 128 10.02 13.45 -1.15
C ASP A 128 9.84 11.96 -0.79
N PHE A 129 8.61 11.50 -0.57
CA PHE A 129 8.35 10.12 -0.19
C PHE A 129 8.66 9.15 -1.31
N ARG A 130 9.34 8.07 -0.95
CA ARG A 130 9.69 6.96 -1.84
C ARG A 130 9.60 5.66 -1.06
N PHE A 131 9.07 4.61 -1.67
CA PHE A 131 9.11 3.25 -1.12
C PHE A 131 10.53 2.68 -1.19
N TYR A 132 11.21 2.95 -2.30
CA TYR A 132 12.61 2.64 -2.57
C TYR A 132 13.17 3.66 -3.58
N ASN A 133 14.49 3.68 -3.79
CA ASN A 133 15.12 4.54 -4.79
C ASN A 133 14.50 4.32 -6.17
N GLY A 134 13.87 5.37 -6.73
CA GLY A 134 13.16 5.30 -8.02
C GLY A 134 11.67 4.95 -7.92
N TYR A 135 11.18 4.50 -6.76
CA TYR A 135 9.78 4.10 -6.55
C TYR A 135 9.05 5.15 -5.70
N ALA A 136 8.71 6.27 -6.33
CA ALA A 136 7.88 7.31 -5.75
C ALA A 136 6.41 7.10 -6.12
N ILE A 137 5.48 7.71 -5.37
CA ILE A 137 4.08 7.77 -5.76
C ILE A 137 3.94 8.71 -6.96
N PRO A 138 3.45 8.25 -8.12
CA PRO A 138 3.25 9.11 -9.28
C PRO A 138 2.23 10.21 -8.98
N LYS A 139 2.52 11.46 -9.38
CA LYS A 139 1.55 12.56 -9.39
C LYS A 139 0.60 12.44 -10.59
N ALA A 140 -0.10 11.31 -10.67
CA ALA A 140 -1.01 10.95 -11.75
C ALA A 140 -2.47 11.04 -11.30
N ARG A 141 -3.36 11.37 -12.23
CA ARG A 141 -4.80 11.52 -12.01
C ARG A 141 -5.62 10.45 -12.71
N THR A 142 -5.15 9.98 -13.86
CA THR A 142 -5.82 8.96 -14.67
C THR A 142 -5.01 7.66 -14.70
N ILE A 143 -5.65 6.57 -15.09
CA ILE A 143 -4.99 5.25 -15.16
C ILE A 143 -3.87 5.25 -16.18
N GLU A 144 -4.07 5.91 -17.32
CA GLU A 144 -3.09 5.98 -18.40
C GLU A 144 -1.81 6.66 -17.91
N GLU A 145 -1.93 7.70 -17.08
CA GLU A 145 -0.78 8.38 -16.47
C GLU A 145 -0.06 7.47 -15.46
N TYR A 146 -0.79 6.70 -14.64
CA TYR A 146 -0.18 5.70 -13.76
C TYR A 146 0.53 4.61 -14.57
N GLN A 147 -0.10 4.09 -15.62
CA GLN A 147 0.47 3.06 -16.50
C GLN A 147 1.73 3.55 -17.21
N ALA A 148 1.73 4.77 -17.73
CA ALA A 148 2.90 5.38 -18.34
C ALA A 148 4.07 5.42 -17.34
N ARG A 149 3.81 5.83 -16.09
CA ARG A 149 4.85 5.90 -15.04
C ARG A 149 5.34 4.55 -14.57
N ILE A 150 4.45 3.57 -14.45
CA ILE A 150 4.81 2.19 -14.14
C ILE A 150 5.67 1.60 -15.28
N SER A 151 5.39 1.96 -16.53
CA SER A 151 6.16 1.48 -17.68
C SER A 151 7.57 2.07 -17.78
N GLU A 152 7.85 3.17 -17.07
CA GLU A 152 9.18 3.77 -16.94
C GLU A 152 10.04 3.06 -15.88
N LEU A 153 9.44 2.22 -15.01
CA LEU A 153 10.16 1.48 -13.99
C LEU A 153 11.04 0.37 -14.60
N PRO A 154 12.12 -0.05 -13.90
CA PRO A 154 12.95 -1.17 -14.34
C PRO A 154 12.12 -2.44 -14.56
N VAL A 155 12.40 -3.17 -15.65
CA VAL A 155 11.76 -4.48 -15.93
C VAL A 155 12.25 -5.56 -14.95
N VAL A 156 13.45 -5.39 -14.42
CA VAL A 156 14.06 -6.26 -13.41
C VAL A 156 14.34 -5.40 -12.19
N ASP A 157 13.60 -5.67 -11.12
CA ASP A 157 13.76 -4.99 -9.84
C ASP A 157 14.92 -5.59 -9.04
N SER A 158 15.74 -4.75 -8.41
CA SER A 158 16.79 -5.22 -7.49
C SER A 158 16.18 -5.76 -6.20
N PRO A 159 16.74 -6.82 -5.57
CA PRO A 159 16.29 -7.34 -4.27
C PRO A 159 16.15 -6.28 -3.19
N GLU A 160 16.97 -5.22 -3.27
CA GLU A 160 16.98 -4.10 -2.34
C GLU A 160 15.64 -3.34 -2.34
N CYS A 161 14.88 -3.33 -3.44
CA CYS A 161 13.54 -2.70 -3.46
C CYS A 161 12.55 -3.45 -2.56
N PHE A 162 12.76 -4.76 -2.40
CA PHE A 162 12.00 -5.58 -1.45
C PHE A 162 12.63 -5.52 -0.05
N GLY A 163 13.73 -4.80 0.18
CA GLY A 163 14.44 -4.83 1.46
C GLY A 163 15.24 -6.12 1.69
N LEU A 164 15.71 -6.75 0.61
CA LEU A 164 16.67 -7.85 0.63
C LEU A 164 18.07 -7.36 0.29
N HIS A 165 19.09 -8.11 0.69
CA HIS A 165 20.45 -7.83 0.23
C HIS A 165 20.59 -8.19 -1.25
N SER A 166 21.46 -7.48 -1.98
CA SER A 166 21.79 -7.73 -3.40
C SER A 166 22.22 -9.18 -3.72
N ASN A 167 22.57 -9.99 -2.72
CA ASN A 167 22.98 -11.38 -2.92
C ASN A 167 21.79 -12.32 -3.11
N ALA A 168 20.57 -11.86 -2.82
CA ALA A 168 19.36 -12.66 -3.01
C ALA A 168 19.09 -12.98 -4.49
N ASP A 169 19.65 -12.21 -5.43
CA ASP A 169 19.60 -12.49 -6.88
C ASP A 169 20.46 -13.68 -7.33
N ILE A 170 21.37 -14.16 -6.48
CA ILE A 170 22.35 -15.20 -6.85
C ILE A 170 21.77 -16.62 -6.64
N THR A 171 20.58 -16.74 -6.03
CA THR A 171 19.96 -18.02 -5.62
C THR A 171 18.91 -18.47 -6.63
#